data_AF-A0A1Q3E3N0-F1
#
_entry.id   AF-A0A1Q3E3N0-F1
#
_cell.length_a   1.000
_cell.length_b   1.000
_cell.length_c   1.000
_cell.angle_alpha   90.00
_cell.angle_beta   90.00
_cell.angle_gamma   90.00
#
_symmetry.space_group_name_H-M   'P 1'
#
loop_
_entity.id
_entity.type
_entity.pdbx_description
1 polymer ?
#
loop_
_entity_poly.entity_id
_entity_poly.type
_entity_poly.pdbx_seq_one_letter_code
_entity_poly.pdbx_strand_id
1 'polypeptide(L)'
;MMSIEQDPSVVPAPTSKKDASKPRRRFIGSKSSKPTSSSNPSNSVLRNQIPAEILEDPQLNAIIEKVLPRNYSFEIYKTIHHVRKNGSKMVALQMPEGLQMFACAIADIIERFTPALTTIMGDVTYGACCVDDYTALALGCDMLIHYGHSCLVPSNFTQEIKTLYVFVEIGIDSVHVHQTIRANLPSDRDAFHDALMTIGMGEGGEQEIKAGERIPIAGPGLRIEASPHKSVEEKDRDVAVILAEQKDLNPTRLALVSTIQFVAALQRLKEDLSDPYIPSSTSATPLWTFPYETTIPRSKPLSPGEILGCTAPKLGEEVDAIVYLGDGRFHLEAIMIANPSVPAFRYDPYSKRLTRERYGHKEMRKFQATTGDNKSTTRVS
;
A
#
# COMPACT_ATOMS: atom_id res chain seq x y z
N MET A 1 54.34 31.28 19.20
CA MET A 1 55.44 31.79 18.35
C MET A 1 56.04 30.57 17.67
N MET A 2 56.09 30.38 16.36
CA MET A 2 55.93 31.25 15.20
C MET A 2 55.39 30.41 14.04
N SER A 3 54.69 31.09 13.13
CA SER A 3 54.18 30.56 11.86
C SER A 3 55.16 30.88 10.71
N ILE A 4 54.84 30.35 9.51
CA ILE A 4 55.05 30.92 8.15
C ILE A 4 56.37 30.52 7.43
N GLU A 5 56.31 29.63 6.41
CA GLU A 5 56.31 29.86 4.92
C GLU A 5 57.74 30.10 4.36
N GLN A 6 58.19 29.76 3.13
CA GLN A 6 57.59 29.45 1.82
C GLN A 6 58.69 28.86 0.86
N ASP A 7 58.25 28.02 -0.10
CA ASP A 7 58.65 27.68 -1.52
C ASP A 7 59.87 28.33 -2.26
N PRO A 8 60.21 28.04 -3.57
CA PRO A 8 59.87 26.94 -4.52
C PRO A 8 61.01 26.44 -5.47
N SER A 9 60.74 25.41 -6.30
CA SER A 9 60.84 25.41 -7.80
C SER A 9 61.52 24.24 -8.58
N VAL A 10 60.79 23.79 -9.62
CA VAL A 10 61.16 23.25 -10.97
C VAL A 10 61.14 21.72 -11.29
N VAL A 11 60.46 21.47 -12.42
CA VAL A 11 59.90 20.30 -13.15
C VAL A 11 60.93 19.40 -13.89
N PRO A 12 60.53 18.24 -14.46
CA PRO A 12 60.24 18.20 -15.91
C PRO A 12 59.07 17.27 -16.38
N ALA A 13 58.54 17.55 -17.59
CA ALA A 13 57.55 16.76 -18.39
C ALA A 13 58.29 15.97 -19.53
N PRO A 14 57.67 15.22 -20.50
CA PRO A 14 56.25 14.99 -20.87
C PRO A 14 55.86 13.49 -21.16
N THR A 15 54.59 13.10 -21.42
CA THR A 15 54.05 12.87 -22.80
C THR A 15 52.55 12.42 -22.85
N SER A 16 51.80 13.13 -23.71
CA SER A 16 50.65 12.79 -24.59
C SER A 16 49.44 11.89 -24.24
N LYS A 17 48.26 12.56 -24.20
CA LYS A 17 46.97 12.35 -24.94
C LYS A 17 46.29 10.97 -24.99
N LYS A 18 45.00 10.95 -24.58
CA LYS A 18 43.84 10.60 -25.44
C LYS A 18 42.48 10.95 -24.80
N ASP A 19 41.63 11.60 -25.59
CA ASP A 19 40.22 11.93 -25.38
C ASP A 19 39.34 10.70 -25.09
N ALA A 20 38.32 10.86 -24.23
CA ALA A 20 37.18 9.93 -24.15
C ALA A 20 35.87 10.73 -24.26
N SER A 21 35.17 10.46 -25.36
CA SER A 21 33.98 11.15 -25.84
C SER A 21 32.68 10.62 -25.21
N LYS A 22 31.65 11.48 -25.26
CA LYS A 22 30.25 11.30 -24.82
C LYS A 22 29.65 9.91 -25.17
N PRO A 23 28.84 9.29 -24.28
CA PRO A 23 28.14 8.06 -24.63
C PRO A 23 26.95 8.33 -25.58
N ARG A 24 26.93 7.57 -26.67
CA ARG A 24 25.96 7.62 -27.79
C ARG A 24 24.60 7.05 -27.42
N ARG A 25 23.54 7.72 -27.88
CA ARG A 25 22.18 7.17 -28.00
C ARG A 25 22.05 6.25 -29.22
N ARG A 26 21.13 5.28 -29.07
CA ARG A 26 20.22 4.67 -30.06
C ARG A 26 20.61 3.28 -30.61
N PHE A 27 19.73 2.31 -30.35
CA PHE A 27 19.32 1.36 -31.39
C PHE A 27 17.82 1.05 -31.27
N ILE A 28 17.14 1.10 -32.42
CA ILE A 28 15.75 0.73 -32.67
C ILE A 28 15.80 -0.55 -33.51
N GLY A 29 14.97 -1.54 -33.20
CA GLY A 29 14.76 -2.73 -34.02
C GLY A 29 13.45 -3.41 -33.67
N SER A 30 12.66 -3.73 -34.70
CA SER A 30 11.20 -3.93 -34.66
C SER A 30 10.76 -5.37 -34.95
N LYS A 31 9.54 -5.70 -34.45
CA LYS A 31 8.52 -6.65 -34.95
C LYS A 31 8.46 -8.11 -34.44
N SER A 32 7.30 -8.35 -33.81
CA SER A 32 6.36 -9.50 -33.83
C SER A 32 6.70 -10.84 -33.15
N SER A 33 6.06 -11.08 -32.00
CA SER A 33 5.44 -12.37 -31.65
C SER A 33 4.29 -12.14 -30.63
N LYS A 34 3.30 -13.02 -30.67
CA LYS A 34 1.96 -13.01 -30.02
C LYS A 34 1.95 -12.83 -28.48
N PRO A 35 0.81 -12.44 -27.88
CA PRO A 35 0.74 -12.08 -26.47
C PRO A 35 0.73 -13.34 -25.59
N THR A 36 1.71 -13.43 -24.69
CA THR A 36 1.74 -14.44 -23.63
C THR A 36 1.55 -13.72 -22.29
N SER A 37 0.41 -13.99 -21.65
CA SER A 37 0.15 -13.92 -20.21
C SER A 37 0.86 -12.81 -19.41
N SER A 38 0.10 -11.77 -19.05
CA SER A 38 0.43 -10.81 -18.02
C SER A 38 0.74 -11.52 -16.70
N SER A 39 2.03 -11.62 -16.36
CA SER A 39 2.48 -12.00 -15.01
C SER A 39 3.20 -10.80 -14.41
N ASN A 40 2.78 -10.42 -13.21
CA ASN A 40 3.38 -9.36 -12.41
C ASN A 40 4.90 -9.58 -12.31
N PRO A 41 5.75 -8.59 -12.66
CA PRO A 41 7.20 -8.78 -12.69
C PRO A 41 7.85 -8.85 -11.29
N SER A 42 7.12 -8.64 -10.20
CA SER A 42 7.68 -8.70 -8.83
C SER A 42 7.75 -10.12 -8.25
N ASN A 43 6.78 -10.99 -8.52
CA ASN A 43 6.72 -12.34 -7.95
C ASN A 43 7.48 -13.40 -8.77
N SER A 44 7.67 -13.20 -10.08
CA SER A 44 8.35 -14.19 -10.93
C SER A 44 9.88 -14.22 -10.71
N VAL A 45 10.48 -13.09 -10.36
CA VAL A 45 11.94 -12.98 -10.16
C VAL A 45 12.38 -13.68 -8.87
N LEU A 46 11.56 -13.65 -7.81
CA LEU A 46 11.83 -14.34 -6.54
C LEU A 46 11.54 -15.84 -6.62
N ARG A 47 10.51 -16.26 -7.38
CA ARG A 47 10.27 -17.69 -7.68
C ARG A 47 11.49 -18.37 -8.27
N ASN A 48 12.25 -17.65 -9.10
CA ASN A 48 13.47 -18.17 -9.73
C ASN A 48 14.66 -18.36 -8.77
N GLN A 49 14.55 -17.96 -7.50
CA GLN A 49 15.59 -18.15 -6.49
C GLN A 49 15.27 -19.23 -5.46
N ILE A 50 14.00 -19.63 -5.31
CA ILE A 50 13.59 -20.67 -4.36
C ILE A 50 13.74 -22.04 -5.05
N PRO A 51 14.50 -22.99 -4.48
CA PRO A 51 14.64 -24.33 -5.02
C PRO A 51 13.30 -25.06 -5.18
N ALA A 52 13.15 -25.81 -6.28
CA ALA A 52 11.95 -26.61 -6.56
C ALA A 52 11.64 -27.62 -5.47
N GLU A 53 12.68 -28.17 -4.80
CA GLU A 53 12.54 -29.06 -3.64
C GLU A 53 11.73 -28.47 -2.48
N ILE A 54 11.68 -27.13 -2.33
CA ILE A 54 10.88 -26.46 -1.30
C ILE A 54 9.46 -26.17 -1.84
N LEU A 55 9.36 -25.76 -3.11
CA LEU A 55 8.07 -25.38 -3.72
C LEU A 55 7.18 -26.59 -4.00
N GLU A 56 7.78 -27.73 -4.32
CA GLU A 56 7.09 -28.95 -4.73
C GLU A 56 6.98 -29.97 -3.59
N ASP A 57 7.41 -29.63 -2.37
CA ASP A 57 7.28 -30.49 -1.18
C ASP A 57 5.80 -30.73 -0.84
N PRO A 58 5.28 -31.97 -1.00
CA PRO A 58 3.87 -32.24 -0.77
C PRO A 58 3.44 -32.07 0.70
N GLN A 59 4.34 -32.35 1.65
CA GLN A 59 4.02 -32.23 3.07
C GLN A 59 3.95 -30.77 3.49
N LEU A 60 4.88 -29.94 3.01
CA LEU A 60 4.89 -28.51 3.28
C LEU A 60 3.63 -27.85 2.73
N ASN A 61 3.30 -28.14 1.46
CA ASN A 61 2.13 -27.59 0.78
C ASN A 61 0.83 -27.95 1.52
N ALA A 62 0.68 -29.21 1.94
CA ALA A 62 -0.50 -29.67 2.67
C ALA A 62 -0.65 -29.00 4.05
N ILE A 63 0.44 -28.74 4.77
CA ILE A 63 0.39 -28.09 6.09
C ILE A 63 0.05 -26.60 5.93
N ILE A 64 0.68 -25.91 4.98
CA ILE A 64 0.38 -24.49 4.69
C ILE A 64 -1.10 -24.33 4.36
N GLU A 65 -1.64 -25.16 3.46
CA GLU A 65 -3.05 -25.10 3.04
C GLU A 65 -4.03 -25.39 4.19
N LYS A 66 -3.64 -26.23 5.15
CA LYS A 66 -4.48 -26.64 6.27
C LYS A 66 -4.47 -25.62 7.42
N VAL A 67 -3.32 -25.02 7.71
CA VAL A 67 -3.11 -24.25 8.95
C VAL A 67 -3.12 -22.75 8.72
N LEU A 68 -2.69 -22.28 7.55
CA LEU A 68 -2.58 -20.85 7.26
C LEU A 68 -3.73 -20.37 6.35
N PRO A 69 -4.26 -19.17 6.57
CA PRO A 69 -5.33 -18.62 5.74
C PRO A 69 -4.82 -18.31 4.32
N ARG A 70 -5.56 -18.76 3.30
CA ARG A 70 -5.17 -18.64 1.89
C ARG A 70 -5.08 -17.20 1.37
N ASN A 71 -5.79 -16.29 2.02
CA ASN A 71 -5.79 -14.88 1.66
C ASN A 71 -4.62 -14.10 2.30
N TYR A 72 -3.74 -14.73 3.07
CA TYR A 72 -2.54 -14.08 3.63
C TYR A 72 -1.29 -14.74 3.06
N SER A 73 -0.39 -13.95 2.47
CA SER A 73 0.88 -14.43 1.95
C SER A 73 1.99 -14.37 3.00
N PHE A 74 2.14 -15.42 3.80
CA PHE A 74 3.22 -15.52 4.81
C PHE A 74 4.60 -15.85 4.21
N GLU A 75 4.73 -16.01 2.90
CA GLU A 75 5.99 -16.32 2.20
C GLU A 75 6.79 -17.48 2.84
N ILE A 76 6.10 -18.55 3.27
CA ILE A 76 6.69 -19.68 4.00
C ILE A 76 7.82 -20.36 3.20
N TYR A 77 7.64 -20.56 1.90
CA TYR A 77 8.69 -21.15 1.04
C TYR A 77 9.98 -20.31 1.05
N LYS A 78 9.84 -18.97 0.98
CA LYS A 78 10.97 -18.05 1.04
C LYS A 78 11.61 -18.08 2.42
N THR A 79 10.79 -18.14 3.48
CA THR A 79 11.26 -18.27 4.85
C THR A 79 12.15 -19.50 5.03
N ILE A 80 11.64 -20.69 4.67
CA ILE A 80 12.39 -21.95 4.74
C ILE A 80 13.68 -21.88 3.90
N HIS A 81 13.59 -21.34 2.68
CA HIS A 81 14.77 -21.18 1.83
C HIS A 81 15.84 -20.30 2.47
N HIS A 82 15.47 -19.16 3.05
CA HIS A 82 16.41 -18.25 3.70
C HIS A 82 17.02 -18.84 4.97
N VAL A 83 16.23 -19.53 5.79
CA VAL A 83 16.74 -20.25 6.98
C VAL A 83 17.77 -21.29 6.58
N ARG A 84 17.47 -22.12 5.56
CA ARG A 84 18.41 -23.14 5.05
C ARG A 84 19.66 -22.51 4.42
N LYS A 85 19.49 -21.49 3.57
CA LYS A 85 20.58 -20.81 2.86
C LYS A 85 21.56 -20.14 3.82
N ASN A 86 21.06 -19.57 4.92
CA ASN A 86 21.88 -18.90 5.92
C ASN A 86 22.45 -19.87 6.97
N GLY A 87 21.97 -21.13 7.00
CA GLY A 87 22.34 -22.10 8.04
C GLY A 87 21.94 -21.64 9.44
N SER A 88 20.84 -20.88 9.55
CA SER A 88 20.33 -20.33 10.80
C SER A 88 19.92 -21.45 11.76
N LYS A 89 20.26 -21.30 13.04
CA LYS A 89 19.99 -22.28 14.09
C LYS A 89 18.91 -21.81 15.06
N MET A 90 18.79 -20.50 15.26
CA MET A 90 17.83 -19.88 16.18
C MET A 90 17.15 -18.71 15.48
N VAL A 91 15.86 -18.85 15.18
CA VAL A 91 15.10 -17.90 14.38
C VAL A 91 14.07 -17.17 15.24
N ALA A 92 14.21 -15.86 15.37
CA ALA A 92 13.24 -15.00 16.02
C ALA A 92 12.06 -14.70 15.07
N LEU A 93 10.83 -14.83 15.57
CA LEU A 93 9.61 -14.44 14.88
C LEU A 93 9.02 -13.18 15.53
N GLN A 94 9.06 -12.07 14.81
CA GLN A 94 8.47 -10.81 15.24
C GLN A 94 7.22 -10.50 14.41
N MET A 95 6.08 -10.34 15.08
CA MET A 95 4.78 -10.16 14.44
C MET A 95 3.99 -9.03 15.11
N PRO A 96 3.22 -8.24 14.35
CA PRO A 96 2.20 -7.38 14.92
C PRO A 96 1.10 -8.23 15.58
N GLU A 97 0.38 -7.62 16.54
CA GLU A 97 -0.66 -8.27 17.34
C GLU A 97 -1.64 -9.11 16.51
N GLY A 98 -2.15 -8.56 15.40
CA GLY A 98 -3.11 -9.25 14.53
C GLY A 98 -2.57 -10.50 13.82
N LEU A 99 -1.26 -10.71 13.77
CA LEU A 99 -0.62 -11.88 13.17
C LEU A 99 -0.07 -12.87 14.20
N GLN A 100 0.01 -12.49 15.48
CA GLN A 100 0.55 -13.37 16.54
C GLN A 100 -0.25 -14.67 16.70
N MET A 101 -1.53 -14.69 16.32
CA MET A 101 -2.34 -15.90 16.33
C MET A 101 -1.81 -17.02 15.40
N PHE A 102 -0.98 -16.68 14.42
CA PHE A 102 -0.33 -17.63 13.52
C PHE A 102 1.10 -18.00 13.95
N ALA A 103 1.63 -17.40 15.01
CA ALA A 103 3.03 -17.53 15.38
C ALA A 103 3.43 -18.98 15.69
N CYS A 104 2.66 -19.69 16.52
CA CYS A 104 2.94 -21.09 16.85
C CYS A 104 2.88 -22.00 15.62
N ALA A 105 1.90 -21.79 14.74
CA ALA A 105 1.78 -22.55 13.50
C ALA A 105 2.99 -22.34 12.57
N ILE A 106 3.44 -21.10 12.43
CA ILE A 106 4.60 -20.75 11.60
C ILE A 106 5.89 -21.31 12.23
N ALA A 107 6.03 -21.21 13.56
CA ALA A 107 7.12 -21.83 14.32
C ALA A 107 7.21 -23.34 14.05
N ASP A 108 6.11 -24.07 14.23
CA ASP A 108 6.03 -25.52 13.98
C ASP A 108 6.44 -25.88 12.54
N ILE A 109 6.02 -25.08 11.55
CA ILE A 109 6.41 -25.28 10.15
C ILE A 109 7.92 -25.08 9.98
N ILE A 110 8.49 -24.01 10.51
CA ILE A 110 9.92 -23.73 10.37
C ILE A 110 10.75 -24.83 11.03
N GLU A 111 10.42 -25.23 12.26
CA GLU A 111 11.15 -26.27 13.01
C GLU A 111 10.99 -27.67 12.39
N ARG A 112 9.87 -27.93 11.69
CA ARG A 112 9.68 -29.20 10.99
C ARG A 112 10.47 -29.30 9.70
N PHE A 113 10.59 -28.21 8.94
CA PHE A 113 11.20 -28.19 7.60
C PHE A 113 12.62 -27.61 7.58
N THR A 114 13.17 -27.24 8.73
CA THR A 114 14.54 -26.74 8.90
C THR A 114 15.14 -27.28 10.20
N PRO A 115 16.48 -27.32 10.35
CA PRO A 115 17.10 -27.71 11.61
C PRO A 115 17.11 -26.59 12.67
N ALA A 116 16.49 -25.44 12.39
CA ALA A 116 16.47 -24.30 13.29
C ALA A 116 15.39 -24.47 14.36
N LEU A 117 15.67 -23.98 15.57
CA LEU A 117 14.66 -23.70 16.57
C LEU A 117 14.11 -22.28 16.38
N THR A 118 12.90 -22.05 16.86
CA THR A 118 12.24 -20.75 16.75
C THR A 118 11.99 -20.12 18.11
N THR A 119 11.94 -18.79 18.15
CA THR A 119 11.58 -18.01 19.33
C THR A 119 10.59 -16.95 18.93
N ILE A 120 9.39 -16.98 19.52
CA ILE A 120 8.34 -16.01 19.24
C ILE A 120 8.57 -14.79 20.13
N MET A 121 8.71 -13.62 19.52
CA MET A 121 8.88 -12.36 20.25
C MET A 121 7.53 -11.90 20.81
N GLY A 122 7.47 -11.68 22.12
CA GLY A 122 6.24 -11.29 22.83
C GLY A 122 5.96 -9.78 22.80
N ASP A 123 6.94 -8.96 22.43
CA ASP A 123 6.79 -7.50 22.44
C ASP A 123 5.89 -7.00 21.31
N VAL A 124 5.13 -5.94 21.63
CA VAL A 124 4.19 -5.34 20.69
C VAL A 124 4.94 -4.67 19.56
N THR A 125 4.70 -5.13 18.34
CA THR A 125 5.32 -4.58 17.13
C THR A 125 4.32 -3.70 16.40
N TYR A 126 4.51 -2.38 16.45
CA TYR A 126 3.63 -1.40 15.79
C TYR A 126 4.03 -1.07 14.35
N GLY A 127 5.23 -1.45 13.92
CA GLY A 127 5.76 -1.09 12.62
C GLY A 127 7.19 -1.58 12.41
N ALA A 128 7.72 -1.37 11.21
CA ALA A 128 9.13 -1.60 10.91
C ALA A 128 10.09 -0.58 11.58
N CYS A 129 9.56 0.44 12.26
CA CYS A 129 10.34 1.27 13.18
C CYS A 129 10.59 0.60 14.55
N CYS A 130 9.96 -0.55 14.81
CA CYS A 130 10.07 -1.34 16.03
C CYS A 130 10.74 -2.70 15.77
N VAL A 131 11.62 -2.79 14.77
CA VAL A 131 12.42 -4.01 14.55
C VAL A 131 13.29 -4.21 15.79
N ASP A 132 13.14 -5.35 16.45
CA ASP A 132 13.81 -5.63 17.73
C ASP A 132 14.95 -6.64 17.55
N ASP A 133 16.00 -6.18 16.89
CA ASP A 133 17.21 -6.95 16.64
C ASP A 133 18.05 -7.17 17.91
N TYR A 134 18.10 -6.20 18.81
CA TYR A 134 18.81 -6.30 20.09
C TYR A 134 18.26 -7.43 20.96
N THR A 135 16.95 -7.51 21.16
CA THR A 135 16.36 -8.59 21.98
C THR A 135 16.53 -9.93 21.28
N ALA A 136 16.37 -10.00 19.96
CA ALA A 136 16.60 -11.24 19.21
C ALA A 136 18.03 -11.77 19.40
N LEU A 137 19.04 -10.88 19.33
CA LEU A 137 20.44 -11.22 19.60
C LEU A 137 20.67 -11.65 21.05
N ALA A 138 20.08 -10.95 22.02
CA ALA A 138 20.19 -11.28 23.44
C ALA A 138 19.59 -12.67 23.77
N LEU A 139 18.57 -13.08 23.02
CA LEU A 139 17.97 -14.42 23.09
C LEU A 139 18.78 -15.49 22.33
N GLY A 140 19.91 -15.12 21.71
CA GLY A 140 20.77 -16.02 20.96
C GLY A 140 20.27 -16.36 19.55
N CYS A 141 19.35 -15.55 18.99
CA CYS A 141 18.89 -15.73 17.62
C CYS A 141 19.93 -15.25 16.61
N ASP A 142 20.09 -15.99 15.52
CA ASP A 142 20.99 -15.66 14.40
C ASP A 142 20.24 -15.18 13.15
N MET A 143 18.91 -15.23 13.19
CA MET A 143 18.02 -14.68 12.17
C MET A 143 16.74 -14.13 12.79
N LEU A 144 16.24 -13.01 12.28
CA LEU A 144 14.97 -12.39 12.63
C LEU A 144 14.04 -12.39 11.41
N ILE A 145 12.81 -12.85 11.58
CA ILE A 145 11.76 -12.73 10.57
C ILE A 145 10.74 -11.72 11.07
N HIS A 146 10.64 -10.60 10.38
CA HIS A 146 9.74 -9.50 10.70
C HIS A 146 8.54 -9.51 9.76
N TYR A 147 7.34 -9.73 10.30
CA TYR A 147 6.09 -9.83 9.55
C TYR A 147 5.30 -8.51 9.52
N GLY A 148 4.60 -8.27 8.42
CA GLY A 148 3.51 -7.30 8.31
C GLY A 148 3.91 -5.86 7.96
N HIS A 149 5.20 -5.53 7.86
CA HIS A 149 5.67 -4.17 7.61
C HIS A 149 6.75 -4.08 6.52
N SER A 150 6.70 -2.99 5.75
CA SER A 150 7.76 -2.64 4.80
C SER A 150 9.07 -2.35 5.51
N CYS A 151 10.18 -2.78 4.93
CA CYS A 151 11.51 -2.49 5.43
C CYS A 151 11.79 -0.98 5.36
N LEU A 152 11.76 -0.28 6.50
CA LEU A 152 12.08 1.15 6.61
C LEU A 152 13.55 1.40 6.91
N VAL A 153 14.22 0.41 7.50
CA VAL A 153 15.60 0.52 7.94
C VAL A 153 16.50 -0.21 6.93
N PRO A 154 17.48 0.47 6.31
CA PRO A 154 18.41 -0.18 5.40
C PRO A 154 19.09 -1.38 6.08
N SER A 155 19.33 -2.46 5.33
CA SER A 155 20.00 -3.70 5.78
C SER A 155 21.38 -3.50 6.42
N ASN A 156 21.93 -2.30 6.34
CA ASN A 156 23.23 -1.92 6.87
C ASN A 156 23.17 -1.44 8.33
N PHE A 157 21.99 -1.32 8.94
CA PHE A 157 21.84 -0.96 10.36
C PHE A 157 21.60 -2.18 11.26
N THR A 158 21.01 -3.27 10.75
CA THR A 158 20.86 -4.55 11.47
C THR A 158 22.15 -5.39 11.35
N GLN A 159 23.32 -4.80 11.65
CA GLN A 159 24.61 -5.37 11.25
C GLN A 159 24.92 -6.73 11.88
N GLU A 160 24.28 -7.06 13.00
CA GLU A 160 24.60 -8.25 13.78
C GLU A 160 23.65 -9.44 13.52
N ILE A 161 22.38 -9.20 13.15
CA ILE A 161 21.40 -10.28 12.88
C ILE A 161 20.82 -10.24 11.46
N LYS A 162 20.71 -11.41 10.82
CA LYS A 162 20.10 -11.51 9.49
C LYS A 162 18.59 -11.27 9.61
N THR A 163 18.08 -10.24 8.95
CA THR A 163 16.63 -9.92 9.01
C THR A 163 15.95 -10.21 7.68
N LEU A 164 14.89 -11.03 7.72
CA LEU A 164 13.97 -11.28 6.60
C LEU A 164 12.66 -10.54 6.85
N TYR A 165 12.29 -9.65 5.93
CA TYR A 165 10.99 -9.00 5.95
C TYR A 165 9.98 -9.78 5.12
N VAL A 166 8.81 -10.02 5.70
CA VAL A 166 7.65 -10.64 5.06
C VAL A 166 6.48 -9.67 5.19
N PHE A 167 6.01 -9.10 4.08
CA PHE A 167 5.02 -8.02 4.12
C PHE A 167 3.61 -8.50 4.45
N VAL A 168 3.34 -9.79 4.25
CA VAL A 168 2.02 -10.41 4.45
C VAL A 168 0.97 -9.71 3.60
N GLU A 169 1.09 -9.91 2.28
CA GLU A 169 0.08 -9.44 1.33
C GLU A 169 -1.26 -10.11 1.63
N ILE A 170 -2.32 -9.31 1.69
CA ILE A 170 -3.67 -9.76 1.96
C ILE A 170 -4.48 -9.71 0.66
N GLY A 171 -4.90 -10.87 0.20
CA GLY A 171 -5.79 -11.02 -0.95
C GLY A 171 -7.19 -10.52 -0.61
N ILE A 172 -7.72 -9.68 -1.49
CA ILE A 172 -9.08 -9.11 -1.39
C ILE A 172 -9.84 -9.29 -2.71
N ASP A 173 -11.15 -9.14 -2.64
CA ASP A 173 -12.04 -9.19 -3.80
C ASP A 173 -11.87 -7.93 -4.68
N SER A 174 -11.00 -8.02 -5.68
CA SER A 174 -10.66 -6.91 -6.60
C SER A 174 -11.87 -6.46 -7.41
N VAL A 175 -12.74 -7.39 -7.80
CA VAL A 175 -13.95 -7.10 -8.57
C VAL A 175 -14.90 -6.26 -7.72
N HIS A 176 -15.12 -6.66 -6.46
CA HIS A 176 -16.02 -5.94 -5.57
C HIS A 176 -15.54 -4.51 -5.28
N VAL A 177 -14.25 -4.30 -4.96
CA VAL A 177 -13.76 -2.93 -4.69
C VAL A 177 -13.87 -2.03 -5.92
N HIS A 178 -13.52 -2.55 -7.10
CA HIS A 178 -13.64 -1.85 -8.36
C HIS A 178 -15.09 -1.44 -8.66
N GLN A 179 -16.03 -2.38 -8.55
CA GLN A 179 -17.46 -2.10 -8.74
C GLN A 179 -18.00 -1.15 -7.67
N THR A 180 -17.57 -1.28 -6.41
CA THR A 180 -18.00 -0.41 -5.32
C THR A 180 -17.61 1.03 -5.58
N ILE A 181 -16.38 1.27 -6.04
CA ILE A 181 -15.92 2.62 -6.41
C ILE A 181 -16.76 3.16 -7.56
N ARG A 182 -16.95 2.38 -8.62
CA ARG A 182 -17.78 2.78 -9.78
C ARG A 182 -19.27 2.93 -9.49
N ALA A 183 -19.79 2.31 -8.44
CA ALA A 183 -21.19 2.50 -8.04
C ALA A 183 -21.39 3.81 -7.25
N ASN A 184 -20.31 4.37 -6.72
CA ASN A 184 -20.36 5.44 -5.73
C ASN A 184 -19.76 6.74 -6.22
N LEU A 185 -18.59 6.71 -6.84
CA LEU A 185 -17.89 7.92 -7.24
C LEU A 185 -18.24 8.19 -8.70
N PRO A 186 -18.87 9.33 -9.04
CA PRO A 186 -19.01 9.72 -10.43
C PRO A 186 -17.67 9.72 -11.16
N SER A 187 -17.65 9.19 -12.39
CA SER A 187 -16.45 9.16 -13.23
C SER A 187 -16.20 10.50 -13.93
N ASP A 188 -17.24 11.33 -14.07
CA ASP A 188 -17.12 12.70 -14.54
C ASP A 188 -16.90 13.66 -13.37
N ARG A 189 -15.94 14.58 -13.54
CA ARG A 189 -15.45 15.46 -12.50
C ARG A 189 -16.51 16.46 -12.02
N ASP A 190 -17.31 17.01 -12.93
CA ASP A 190 -18.33 17.99 -12.54
C ASP A 190 -19.46 17.30 -11.77
N ALA A 191 -19.91 16.14 -12.26
CA ALA A 191 -20.87 15.29 -11.54
C ALA A 191 -20.35 14.85 -10.16
N PHE A 192 -19.05 14.59 -10.03
CA PHE A 192 -18.42 14.24 -8.76
C PHE A 192 -18.48 15.39 -7.74
N HIS A 193 -18.12 16.61 -8.17
CA HIS A 193 -18.15 17.79 -7.32
C HIS A 193 -19.59 18.16 -6.90
N ASP A 194 -20.56 18.06 -7.81
CA ASP A 194 -21.98 18.27 -7.51
C ASP A 194 -22.52 17.27 -6.48
N ALA A 195 -22.15 15.98 -6.62
CA ALA A 195 -22.51 14.95 -5.66
C ALA A 195 -21.93 15.22 -4.26
N LEU A 196 -20.68 15.70 -4.19
CA LEU A 196 -20.03 16.07 -2.93
C LEU A 196 -20.69 17.25 -2.22
N MET A 197 -21.11 18.27 -2.98
CA MET A 197 -21.81 19.45 -2.46
C MET A 197 -23.18 19.08 -1.91
N THR A 198 -23.92 18.23 -2.62
CA THR A 198 -25.22 17.72 -2.18
C THR A 198 -25.13 17.00 -0.84
N ILE A 199 -24.10 16.16 -0.65
CA ILE A 199 -23.84 15.48 0.64
C ILE A 199 -23.43 16.47 1.74
N GLY A 200 -22.77 17.58 1.38
CA GLY A 200 -22.45 18.66 2.31
C GLY A 200 -23.67 19.45 2.79
N MET A 201 -24.79 19.38 2.07
CA MET A 201 -26.01 20.17 2.30
C MET A 201 -27.22 19.35 2.79
N GLY A 202 -27.03 18.07 3.18
CA GLY A 202 -28.08 17.23 3.75
C GLY A 202 -28.73 17.82 5.01
N GLU A 203 -30.06 17.66 5.12
CA GLU A 203 -31.00 18.28 6.07
C GLU A 203 -30.46 18.54 7.49
N GLY A 204 -30.10 19.80 7.77
CA GLY A 204 -29.64 20.27 9.09
C GLY A 204 -28.20 20.77 9.04
N GLY A 205 -28.04 22.09 8.86
CA GLY A 205 -26.73 22.75 8.66
C GLY A 205 -25.62 22.26 9.57
N GLU A 206 -24.40 22.17 9.04
CA GLU A 206 -23.18 21.66 9.72
C GLU A 206 -23.46 20.53 10.74
N GLN A 207 -24.36 19.57 10.44
CA GLN A 207 -24.43 18.36 11.27
C GLN A 207 -23.17 17.53 11.01
N GLU A 208 -22.35 17.49 12.04
CA GLU A 208 -21.15 16.69 12.16
C GLU A 208 -21.53 15.20 12.09
N ILE A 209 -21.63 14.65 10.87
CA ILE A 209 -21.77 13.20 10.67
C ILE A 209 -20.56 12.56 11.36
N LYS A 210 -20.82 11.75 12.39
CA LYS A 210 -19.71 11.17 13.17
C LYS A 210 -18.90 10.24 12.28
N ALA A 211 -17.58 10.25 12.50
CA ALA A 211 -16.66 9.29 11.93
C ALA A 211 -17.21 7.86 11.98
N GLY A 212 -17.39 7.22 10.82
CA GLY A 212 -17.91 5.84 10.72
C GLY A 212 -19.43 5.68 10.65
N GLU A 213 -20.23 6.76 10.69
CA GLU A 213 -21.68 6.67 10.50
C GLU A 213 -22.07 6.47 9.02
N ARG A 214 -23.17 5.74 8.81
CA ARG A 214 -23.80 5.60 7.50
C ARG A 214 -24.39 6.96 7.12
N ILE A 215 -23.96 7.53 6.01
CA ILE A 215 -24.63 8.70 5.44
C ILE A 215 -26.02 8.22 4.99
N PRO A 216 -27.12 8.84 5.45
CA PRO A 216 -28.45 8.52 4.96
C PRO A 216 -28.54 8.97 3.49
N ILE A 217 -28.77 8.01 2.59
CA ILE A 217 -28.81 8.26 1.15
C ILE A 217 -30.27 8.44 0.75
N ALA A 218 -30.67 9.68 0.52
CA ALA A 218 -31.88 10.01 -0.21
C ALA A 218 -31.48 10.73 -1.51
N GLY A 219 -31.11 9.95 -2.54
CA GLY A 219 -30.78 10.48 -3.87
C GLY A 219 -29.89 9.55 -4.71
N PRO A 220 -29.76 9.81 -6.03
CA PRO A 220 -29.00 8.96 -6.96
C PRO A 220 -27.47 9.05 -6.83
N GLY A 221 -26.93 9.87 -5.91
CA GLY A 221 -25.49 10.03 -5.70
C GLY A 221 -25.01 9.33 -4.42
N LEU A 222 -24.11 8.35 -4.59
CA LEU A 222 -23.46 7.52 -3.56
C LEU A 222 -24.36 6.47 -2.87
N ARG A 223 -24.28 5.21 -3.34
CA ARG A 223 -24.81 4.01 -2.67
C ARG A 223 -23.72 3.34 -1.82
N ILE A 224 -23.59 3.77 -0.57
CA ILE A 224 -22.53 3.35 0.38
C ILE A 224 -22.48 1.85 0.69
N GLU A 225 -23.47 1.07 0.22
CA GLU A 225 -23.41 -0.40 0.22
C GLU A 225 -23.79 -0.93 -1.16
N ALA A 226 -22.88 -1.67 -1.80
CA ALA A 226 -23.25 -2.53 -2.92
C ALA A 226 -24.09 -3.69 -2.36
N SER A 227 -25.35 -3.80 -2.78
CA SER A 227 -26.18 -4.96 -2.43
C SER A 227 -25.77 -6.16 -3.30
N PRO A 228 -25.63 -7.37 -2.72
CA PRO A 228 -25.50 -8.57 -3.53
C PRO A 228 -26.83 -8.83 -4.26
N HIS A 229 -26.74 -8.87 -5.59
CA HIS A 229 -27.70 -9.44 -6.55
C HIS A 229 -29.20 -9.22 -6.27
N LYS A 230 -29.82 -8.31 -7.02
CA LYS A 230 -31.23 -8.42 -7.42
C LYS A 230 -31.38 -8.08 -8.90
N SER A 231 -31.94 -9.01 -9.66
CA SER A 231 -32.15 -8.92 -11.10
C SER A 231 -33.10 -7.78 -11.48
N VAL A 232 -32.65 -6.90 -12.37
CA VAL A 232 -33.52 -6.03 -13.17
C VAL A 232 -33.05 -6.15 -14.62
N GLU A 233 -33.99 -6.35 -15.54
CA GLU A 233 -33.75 -6.45 -16.98
C GLU A 233 -33.52 -5.05 -17.56
N GLU A 234 -32.35 -4.79 -18.18
CA GLU A 234 -32.14 -3.59 -18.99
C GLU A 234 -31.30 -3.86 -20.24
N LYS A 235 -31.65 -3.14 -21.31
CA LYS A 235 -31.28 -3.40 -22.71
C LYS A 235 -29.80 -3.17 -23.00
N ASP A 236 -29.21 -4.09 -23.76
CA ASP A 236 -27.89 -3.97 -24.40
C ASP A 236 -27.77 -2.63 -25.14
N ARG A 237 -26.88 -1.75 -24.66
CA ARG A 237 -26.45 -0.54 -25.39
C ARG A 237 -25.06 -0.79 -25.97
N ASP A 238 -24.88 -0.45 -27.24
CA ASP A 238 -23.64 -0.63 -27.97
C ASP A 238 -22.45 0.13 -27.33
N VAL A 239 -21.35 -0.58 -27.11
CA VAL A 239 -20.08 -0.05 -26.56
C VAL A 239 -19.56 1.14 -27.38
N ALA A 240 -19.79 1.14 -28.69
CA ALA A 240 -19.40 2.22 -29.59
C ALA A 240 -20.17 3.53 -29.35
N VAL A 241 -21.41 3.46 -28.83
CA VAL A 241 -22.23 4.63 -28.50
C VAL A 241 -21.79 5.23 -27.16
N ILE A 242 -21.50 4.38 -26.17
CA ILE A 242 -20.94 4.81 -24.87
C ILE A 242 -19.62 5.57 -25.07
N LEU A 243 -18.73 5.05 -25.93
CA LEU A 243 -17.45 5.72 -26.24
C LEU A 243 -17.62 7.01 -27.05
N ALA A 244 -18.71 7.16 -27.81
CA ALA A 244 -18.98 8.35 -28.63
C ALA A 244 -19.57 9.52 -27.82
N GLU A 245 -20.34 9.24 -26.77
CA GLU A 245 -20.90 10.25 -25.82
C GLU A 245 -19.84 10.78 -24.83
N GLN A 246 -18.63 10.19 -24.79
CA GLN A 246 -17.58 10.47 -23.81
C GLN A 246 -16.54 11.53 -24.26
N LYS A 247 -16.77 12.23 -25.37
CA LYS A 247 -15.77 13.17 -25.95
C LYS A 247 -15.52 14.45 -25.16
N ASP A 248 -16.45 14.85 -24.28
CA ASP A 248 -16.38 16.11 -23.52
C ASP A 248 -16.28 15.91 -21.99
N LEU A 249 -16.12 14.66 -21.52
CA LEU A 249 -16.08 14.36 -20.08
C LEU A 249 -14.67 14.58 -19.50
N ASN A 250 -14.61 15.20 -18.33
CA ASN A 250 -13.37 15.38 -17.58
C ASN A 250 -13.24 14.26 -16.54
N PRO A 251 -12.24 13.38 -16.63
CA PRO A 251 -12.15 12.23 -15.74
C PRO A 251 -11.90 12.67 -14.30
N THR A 252 -12.64 12.09 -13.37
CA THR A 252 -12.42 12.32 -11.94
C THR A 252 -11.05 11.82 -11.52
N ARG A 253 -10.30 12.65 -10.79
CA ARG A 253 -8.92 12.40 -10.38
C ARG A 253 -8.84 11.79 -8.99
N LEU A 254 -8.44 10.53 -8.91
CA LEU A 254 -8.38 9.77 -7.65
C LEU A 254 -6.93 9.49 -7.23
N ALA A 255 -6.56 9.89 -6.01
CA ALA A 255 -5.34 9.44 -5.36
C ALA A 255 -5.61 8.15 -4.59
N LEU A 256 -5.01 7.05 -5.04
CA LEU A 256 -5.18 5.72 -4.46
C LEU A 256 -4.04 5.46 -3.45
N VAL A 257 -4.40 5.16 -2.20
CA VAL A 257 -3.44 4.88 -1.12
C VAL A 257 -3.88 3.70 -0.25
N SER A 258 -2.95 3.09 0.49
CA SER A 258 -3.15 1.88 1.29
C SER A 258 -2.04 1.69 2.34
N THR A 259 -2.20 0.72 3.24
CA THR A 259 -1.06 0.09 3.96
C THR A 259 -0.35 -0.92 3.06
N ILE A 260 0.85 -1.36 3.47
CA ILE A 260 1.67 -2.32 2.71
C ILE A 260 0.91 -3.62 2.36
N GLN A 261 0.04 -4.09 3.26
CA GLN A 261 -0.68 -5.35 3.12
C GLN A 261 -1.59 -5.40 1.89
N PHE A 262 -2.10 -4.25 1.41
CA PHE A 262 -3.01 -4.18 0.25
C PHE A 262 -2.42 -3.44 -0.97
N VAL A 263 -1.12 -3.12 -0.99
CA VAL A 263 -0.50 -2.38 -2.13
C VAL A 263 -0.68 -3.11 -3.46
N ALA A 264 -0.60 -4.44 -3.50
CA ALA A 264 -0.81 -5.19 -4.74
C ALA A 264 -2.25 -5.03 -5.27
N ALA A 265 -3.26 -5.12 -4.39
CA ALA A 265 -4.65 -4.88 -4.74
C ALA A 265 -4.90 -3.42 -5.17
N LEU A 266 -4.19 -2.47 -4.56
CA LEU A 266 -4.23 -1.05 -4.95
C LEU A 266 -3.70 -0.83 -6.38
N GLN A 267 -2.60 -1.49 -6.75
CA GLN A 267 -2.07 -1.43 -8.12
C GLN A 267 -3.07 -2.01 -9.12
N ARG A 268 -3.70 -3.15 -8.76
CA ARG A 268 -4.73 -3.75 -9.61
C ARG A 268 -5.94 -2.83 -9.79
N LEU A 269 -6.40 -2.22 -8.70
CA LEU A 269 -7.51 -1.27 -8.73
C LEU A 269 -7.20 -0.06 -9.63
N LYS A 270 -5.95 0.43 -9.61
CA LYS A 270 -5.51 1.50 -10.50
C LYS A 270 -5.68 1.12 -11.96
N GLU A 271 -5.25 -0.08 -12.35
CA GLU A 271 -5.40 -0.59 -13.72
C GLU A 271 -6.89 -0.66 -14.10
N ASP A 272 -7.71 -1.31 -13.27
CA ASP A 272 -9.14 -1.52 -13.54
C ASP A 272 -9.94 -0.19 -13.62
N LEU A 273 -9.55 0.84 -12.86
CA LEU A 273 -10.17 2.17 -12.91
C LEU A 273 -9.69 3.04 -14.08
N SER A 274 -8.51 2.76 -14.63
CA SER A 274 -7.95 3.53 -15.75
C SER A 274 -8.56 3.13 -17.11
N ASP A 275 -9.21 1.97 -17.18
CA ASP A 275 -9.94 1.51 -18.35
C ASP A 275 -11.43 1.87 -18.27
N PRO A 276 -12.13 2.04 -19.40
CA PRO A 276 -13.58 2.19 -19.39
C PRO A 276 -14.23 0.88 -18.94
N TYR A 277 -15.27 0.97 -18.11
CA TYR A 277 -16.01 -0.21 -17.67
C TYR A 277 -17.02 -0.61 -18.74
N ILE A 278 -16.93 -1.86 -19.19
CA ILE A 278 -17.88 -2.47 -20.11
C ILE A 278 -18.82 -3.34 -19.26
N PRO A 279 -20.11 -3.00 -19.15
CA PRO A 279 -21.07 -3.84 -18.43
C PRO A 279 -21.13 -5.22 -19.07
N SER A 280 -20.87 -6.27 -18.29
CA SER A 280 -21.40 -7.58 -18.62
C SER A 280 -22.89 -7.60 -18.26
N SER A 281 -23.69 -8.40 -18.96
CA SER A 281 -25.17 -8.53 -18.79
C SER A 281 -25.65 -8.95 -17.38
N THR A 282 -24.75 -8.98 -16.39
CA THR A 282 -24.94 -9.51 -15.04
C THR A 282 -24.86 -8.46 -13.92
N SER A 283 -24.47 -7.21 -14.19
CA SER A 283 -24.41 -6.17 -13.14
C SER A 283 -25.74 -5.44 -12.98
N ALA A 284 -26.48 -5.75 -11.92
CA ALA A 284 -27.76 -5.11 -11.59
C ALA A 284 -27.65 -3.67 -11.07
N THR A 285 -26.44 -3.22 -10.74
CA THR A 285 -26.21 -1.86 -10.23
C THR A 285 -25.69 -0.99 -11.37
N PRO A 286 -26.27 0.20 -11.61
CA PRO A 286 -25.70 1.14 -12.58
C PRO A 286 -24.31 1.56 -12.09
N LEU A 287 -23.31 1.38 -12.95
CA LEU A 287 -21.91 1.69 -12.67
C LEU A 287 -21.43 2.81 -13.59
N TRP A 288 -20.61 3.71 -13.05
CA TRP A 288 -19.92 4.73 -13.81
C TRP A 288 -18.91 4.10 -14.77
N THR A 289 -19.12 4.29 -16.07
CA THR A 289 -18.39 3.57 -17.13
C THR A 289 -17.15 4.31 -17.64
N PHE A 290 -17.07 5.63 -17.46
CA PHE A 290 -15.93 6.41 -17.94
C PHE A 290 -14.66 6.09 -17.11
N PRO A 291 -13.45 6.18 -17.72
CA PRO A 291 -12.20 6.02 -17.00
C PRO A 291 -11.99 7.09 -15.91
N TYR A 292 -11.26 6.72 -14.87
CA TYR A 292 -10.74 7.66 -13.87
C TYR A 292 -9.29 8.00 -14.17
N GLU A 293 -8.90 9.23 -13.83
CA GLU A 293 -7.49 9.60 -13.81
C GLU A 293 -6.91 9.26 -12.43
N THR A 294 -6.29 8.08 -12.32
CA THR A 294 -5.79 7.60 -11.03
C THR A 294 -4.31 7.92 -10.83
N THR A 295 -3.95 8.30 -9.61
CA THR A 295 -2.56 8.47 -9.18
C THR A 295 -2.26 7.57 -7.99
N ILE A 296 -1.03 7.04 -7.92
CA ILE A 296 -0.53 6.29 -6.76
C ILE A 296 0.65 7.11 -6.21
N PRO A 297 0.41 7.98 -5.20
CA PRO A 297 1.45 8.83 -4.65
C PRO A 297 2.45 8.01 -3.83
N ARG A 298 3.66 8.55 -3.63
CA ARG A 298 4.73 7.85 -2.93
C ARG A 298 5.56 8.81 -2.07
N SER A 299 5.64 8.51 -0.78
CA SER A 299 6.65 9.08 0.11
C SER A 299 7.82 8.12 0.22
N LYS A 300 8.98 8.46 -0.36
CA LYS A 300 10.18 7.61 -0.23
C LYS A 300 10.60 7.53 1.25
N PRO A 301 11.07 6.36 1.75
CA PRO A 301 11.41 5.16 0.99
C PRO A 301 10.24 4.19 0.70
N LEU A 302 9.03 4.46 1.18
CA LEU A 302 7.86 3.57 1.11
C LEU A 302 7.53 3.08 -0.30
N SER A 303 6.79 1.98 -0.39
CA SER A 303 6.25 1.48 -1.64
C SER A 303 5.27 2.49 -2.27
N PRO A 304 5.11 2.52 -3.60
CA PRO A 304 4.09 3.36 -4.24
C PRO A 304 2.70 3.06 -3.68
N GLY A 305 1.99 4.09 -3.20
CA GLY A 305 0.64 3.99 -2.63
C GLY A 305 0.62 3.64 -1.15
N GLU A 306 1.77 3.27 -0.56
CA GLU A 306 1.87 2.99 0.85
C GLU A 306 1.90 4.28 1.68
N ILE A 307 1.08 4.32 2.73
CA ILE A 307 1.09 5.37 3.74
C ILE A 307 1.25 4.77 5.15
N LEU A 308 1.93 5.52 6.02
CA LEU A 308 2.14 5.20 7.42
C LEU A 308 1.47 6.27 8.30
N GLY A 309 1.12 5.93 9.55
CA GLY A 309 0.56 6.92 10.47
C GLY A 309 1.48 8.10 10.75
N CYS A 310 2.79 7.91 10.57
CA CYS A 310 3.81 8.95 10.70
C CYS A 310 4.26 9.56 9.36
N THR A 311 3.85 9.00 8.21
CA THR A 311 4.37 9.41 6.89
C THR A 311 3.30 9.27 5.82
N ALA A 312 2.88 10.41 5.26
CA ALA A 312 1.94 10.46 4.14
C ALA A 312 2.43 11.48 3.08
N PRO A 313 2.11 11.27 1.79
CA PRO A 313 2.47 12.21 0.73
C PRO A 313 1.59 13.46 0.76
N LYS A 314 2.15 14.58 0.28
CA LYS A 314 1.35 15.74 -0.12
C LYS A 314 0.85 15.52 -1.55
N LEU A 315 -0.42 15.79 -1.77
CA LEU A 315 -1.11 15.65 -3.04
C LEU A 315 -1.13 17.02 -3.75
N GLY A 316 -1.19 17.01 -5.07
CA GLY A 316 -1.37 18.23 -5.85
C GLY A 316 -2.81 18.73 -5.80
N GLU A 317 -3.00 20.00 -6.20
CA GLU A 317 -4.32 20.66 -6.22
C GLU A 317 -5.29 20.03 -7.23
N GLU A 318 -4.78 19.23 -8.15
CA GLU A 318 -5.54 18.53 -9.18
C GLU A 318 -6.30 17.30 -8.68
N VAL A 319 -6.00 16.78 -7.48
CA VAL A 319 -6.65 15.56 -6.96
C VAL A 319 -8.04 15.88 -6.43
N ASP A 320 -9.06 15.19 -6.97
CA ASP A 320 -10.45 15.38 -6.56
C ASP A 320 -10.80 14.60 -5.30
N ALA A 321 -10.21 13.42 -5.09
CA ALA A 321 -10.44 12.62 -3.88
C ALA A 321 -9.31 11.64 -3.55
N ILE A 322 -9.19 11.32 -2.26
CA ILE A 322 -8.39 10.21 -1.74
C ILE A 322 -9.28 8.97 -1.64
N VAL A 323 -8.83 7.86 -2.20
CA VAL A 323 -9.41 6.53 -1.97
C VAL A 323 -8.39 5.69 -1.22
N TYR A 324 -8.68 5.44 0.05
CA TYR A 324 -7.88 4.59 0.92
C TYR A 324 -8.45 3.17 0.93
N LEU A 325 -7.59 2.22 0.56
CA LEU A 325 -7.87 0.79 0.63
C LEU A 325 -7.27 0.23 1.92
N GLY A 326 -8.13 -0.17 2.86
CA GLY A 326 -7.67 -0.74 4.11
C GLY A 326 -8.66 -0.55 5.24
N ASP A 327 -8.37 -1.22 6.34
CA ASP A 327 -9.09 -1.06 7.58
C ASP A 327 -8.48 0.05 8.46
N GLY A 328 -9.18 0.35 9.54
CA GLY A 328 -8.80 1.39 10.49
C GLY A 328 -8.79 2.80 9.87
N ARG A 329 -8.50 3.79 10.73
CA ARG A 329 -8.43 5.20 10.34
C ARG A 329 -7.06 5.82 10.55
N PHE A 330 -6.21 5.23 11.38
CA PHE A 330 -4.94 5.83 11.79
C PHE A 330 -4.04 6.24 10.61
N HIS A 331 -3.86 5.33 9.64
CA HIS A 331 -3.09 5.60 8.42
C HIS A 331 -3.76 6.64 7.52
N LEU A 332 -5.08 6.52 7.35
CA LEU A 332 -5.88 7.45 6.56
C LEU A 332 -5.84 8.87 7.14
N GLU A 333 -5.88 9.01 8.46
CA GLU A 333 -5.80 10.30 9.13
C GLU A 333 -4.48 11.02 8.84
N ALA A 334 -3.37 10.30 8.72
CA ALA A 334 -2.08 10.90 8.36
C ALA A 334 -2.13 11.61 6.99
N ILE A 335 -2.74 10.98 5.96
CA ILE A 335 -2.88 11.62 4.65
C ILE A 335 -3.95 12.71 4.65
N MET A 336 -5.01 12.58 5.45
CA MET A 336 -6.03 13.62 5.59
C MET A 336 -5.46 14.89 6.26
N ILE A 337 -4.63 14.73 7.30
CA ILE A 337 -3.93 15.84 7.96
C ILE A 337 -2.98 16.54 6.98
N ALA A 338 -2.28 15.77 6.16
CA ALA A 338 -1.37 16.32 5.15
C ALA A 338 -2.11 17.04 4.00
N ASN A 339 -3.36 16.67 3.74
CA ASN A 339 -4.16 17.14 2.59
C ASN A 339 -5.60 17.53 3.03
N PRO A 340 -5.75 18.59 3.85
CA PRO A 340 -7.00 18.93 4.53
C PRO A 340 -8.17 19.30 3.61
N SER A 341 -7.88 19.72 2.38
CA SER A 341 -8.88 20.15 1.39
C SER A 341 -9.38 19.00 0.51
N VAL A 342 -8.69 17.86 0.49
CA VAL A 342 -9.02 16.74 -0.40
C VAL A 342 -9.99 15.80 0.33
N PRO A 343 -11.18 15.54 -0.21
CA PRO A 343 -12.12 14.61 0.42
C PRO A 343 -11.57 13.18 0.41
N ALA A 344 -11.77 12.46 1.51
CA ALA A 344 -11.25 11.12 1.70
C ALA A 344 -12.37 10.07 1.80
N PHE A 345 -12.15 8.95 1.14
CA PHE A 345 -13.02 7.78 1.16
C PHE A 345 -12.22 6.55 1.56
N ARG A 346 -12.78 5.73 2.45
CA ARG A 346 -12.19 4.47 2.89
C ARG A 346 -13.02 3.31 2.39
N TYR A 347 -12.39 2.42 1.64
CA TYR A 347 -12.94 1.10 1.37
C TYR A 347 -12.30 0.09 2.34
N ASP A 348 -13.12 -0.48 3.19
CA ASP A 348 -12.74 -1.52 4.13
C ASP A 348 -12.93 -2.91 3.49
N PRO A 349 -11.86 -3.66 3.20
CA PRO A 349 -11.94 -4.93 2.48
C PRO A 349 -12.60 -6.06 3.29
N TYR A 350 -12.66 -5.94 4.62
CA TYR A 350 -13.26 -6.94 5.49
C TYR A 350 -14.77 -6.73 5.60
N SER A 351 -15.19 -5.49 5.88
CA SER A 351 -16.63 -5.18 5.96
C SER A 351 -17.27 -4.94 4.60
N LYS A 352 -16.47 -4.79 3.53
CA LYS A 352 -16.90 -4.50 2.15
C LYS A 352 -17.67 -3.17 2.03
N ARG A 353 -17.27 -2.16 2.79
CA ARG A 353 -17.98 -0.87 2.89
C ARG A 353 -17.08 0.28 2.43
N LEU A 354 -17.64 1.16 1.61
CA LEU A 354 -17.02 2.42 1.21
C LEU A 354 -17.62 3.55 2.05
N THR A 355 -16.80 4.26 2.81
CA THR A 355 -17.25 5.32 3.73
C THR A 355 -16.54 6.62 3.43
N ARG A 356 -17.24 7.75 3.57
CA ARG A 356 -16.62 9.09 3.51
C ARG A 356 -16.03 9.41 4.88
N GLU A 357 -14.75 9.72 4.92
CA GLU A 357 -14.03 9.94 6.16
C GLU A 357 -13.72 11.43 6.33
N ARG A 358 -13.94 11.95 7.54
CA ARG A 358 -13.64 13.34 7.92
C ARG A 358 -12.68 13.37 9.10
N TYR A 359 -11.86 14.43 9.16
CA TYR A 359 -10.95 14.67 10.26
C TYR A 359 -11.16 16.09 10.81
N GLY A 360 -11.28 16.20 12.13
CA GLY A 360 -11.56 17.44 12.85
C GLY A 360 -10.38 18.42 12.86
N HIS A 361 -10.01 18.97 11.72
CA HIS A 361 -8.86 19.87 11.58
C HIS A 361 -8.99 21.14 12.44
N LYS A 362 -10.22 21.64 12.60
CA LYS A 362 -10.51 22.81 13.46
C LYS A 362 -10.23 22.48 14.93
N GLU A 363 -10.66 21.32 15.40
CA GLU A 363 -10.48 20.87 16.78
C GLU A 363 -9.02 20.55 17.09
N MET A 364 -8.34 19.84 16.19
CA MET A 364 -6.91 19.53 16.34
C MET A 364 -6.07 20.80 16.45
N ARG A 365 -6.31 21.81 15.59
CA ARG A 365 -5.61 23.10 15.66
C ARG A 365 -5.90 23.87 16.95
N LYS A 366 -7.16 23.84 17.42
CA LYS A 366 -7.53 24.44 18.72
C LYS A 366 -6.80 23.76 19.87
N PHE A 367 -6.74 22.43 19.89
CA PHE A 367 -6.05 21.67 20.94
C PHE A 367 -4.53 21.87 20.94
N GLN A 368 -3.92 21.97 19.75
CA GLN A 368 -2.50 22.30 19.63
C GLN A 368 -2.19 23.72 20.12
N ALA A 369 -3.06 24.69 19.82
CA ALA A 369 -2.92 26.06 20.31
C ALA A 369 -3.02 26.12 21.84
N THR A 370 -4.05 25.50 22.44
CA THR A 370 -4.23 25.49 23.90
C THR A 370 -3.13 24.74 24.65
N THR A 371 -2.62 23.65 24.08
CA THR A 371 -1.50 22.90 24.67
C THR A 371 -0.17 23.66 24.52
N GLY A 372 0.01 24.41 23.43
CA GLY A 372 1.15 25.31 23.22
C GLY A 372 1.18 26.45 24.25
N ASP A 373 0.03 27.04 24.53
CA ASP A 373 -0.12 28.10 25.53
C ASP A 373 0.06 27.59 26.97
N ASN A 374 -0.36 26.36 27.28
CA ASN A 374 -0.05 25.77 28.59
C ASN A 374 1.45 25.47 28.77
N LYS A 375 2.17 25.12 27.70
CA LYS A 375 3.63 24.90 27.75
C LYS A 375 4.45 26.18 27.87
N SER A 376 3.95 27.32 27.38
CA SER A 376 4.59 28.62 27.58
C SER A 376 4.43 29.14 29.01
N THR A 377 3.42 28.66 29.73
CA THR A 377 3.13 29.07 31.12
C THR A 377 3.88 28.24 32.17
N THR A 378 4.44 27.07 31.82
CA THR A 378 5.22 26.20 32.75
C THR A 378 6.75 26.33 32.59
N ARG A 379 7.24 27.31 31.82
CA ARG A 379 8.66 27.72 31.87
C ARG A 379 8.76 28.94 32.77
N VAL A 380 9.55 28.78 33.83
CA VAL A 380 9.88 29.75 34.89
C VAL A 380 8.91 29.76 36.07
N SER A 381 9.24 28.94 37.07
CA SER A 381 9.46 29.38 38.44
C SER A 381 10.37 28.38 39.14
#